data_AF-A0A525KA71-F1
#
_entry.id   AF-A0A525KA71-F1
#
_cell.length_a   1.000
_cell.length_b   1.000
_cell.length_c   1.000
_cell.angle_alpha   90.00
_cell.angle_beta   90.00
_cell.angle_gamma   90.00
#
_symmetry.space_group_name_H-M   'P 1'
#
loop_
_entity.id
_entity.type
_entity.pdbx_description
1 polymer ?
#
loop_
_entity_poly.entity_id
_entity_poly.type
_entity_poly.pdbx_seq_one_letter_code
_entity_poly.pdbx_strand_id
1 'polypeptide(L)'
;MNAHVTLPAKTAPAAAPPSRFDGVSLGLHWASVVLIVALFASAWSLALAQVGGAAGAILTLHRSLGVSLWILALLRLGWRLGFAVRPALPADMPELQKVAAAITEGALYLLMLAQP
;
A
#
# COMPACT_ATOMS: atom_id res chain seq x y z
N MET A 1 21.61 -55.44 31.98
CA MET A 1 21.82 -54.70 30.72
C MET A 1 20.51 -53.97 30.42
N ASN A 2 20.37 -52.73 30.90
CA ASN A 2 19.12 -51.99 30.82
C ASN A 2 19.28 -50.94 29.72
N ALA A 3 18.58 -51.14 28.60
CA ALA A 3 18.59 -50.21 27.49
C ALA A 3 17.87 -48.92 27.92
N HIS A 4 18.62 -47.82 28.03
CA HIS A 4 18.05 -46.48 28.11
C HIS A 4 17.41 -46.16 26.76
N VAL A 5 16.08 -46.21 26.70
CA VAL A 5 15.30 -45.72 25.57
C VAL A 5 15.33 -44.18 25.61
N THR A 6 16.14 -43.57 24.77
CA THR A 6 16.12 -42.13 24.53
C THR A 6 14.99 -41.80 23.56
N LEU A 7 13.96 -41.09 24.05
CA LEU A 7 12.89 -40.58 23.19
C LEU A 7 13.47 -39.50 22.24
N PRO A 8 13.11 -39.49 20.94
CA PRO A 8 13.54 -38.42 20.05
C PRO A 8 12.94 -37.09 20.50
N ALA A 9 13.78 -36.06 20.59
CA ALA A 9 13.35 -34.69 20.85
C ALA A 9 12.31 -34.28 19.80
N LYS A 10 11.10 -33.97 20.25
CA LYS A 10 10.04 -33.39 19.43
C LYS A 10 10.54 -32.05 18.87
N THR A 11 11.05 -32.06 17.64
CA THR A 11 11.35 -30.82 16.91
C THR A 11 10.03 -30.07 16.75
N ALA A 12 9.92 -28.93 17.44
CA ALA A 12 8.79 -28.03 17.24
C ALA A 12 8.76 -27.64 15.75
N PRO A 13 7.59 -27.70 15.08
CA PRO A 13 7.49 -27.25 13.70
C PRO A 13 7.96 -25.79 13.63
N ALA A 14 8.87 -25.51 12.71
CA ALA A 14 9.32 -24.16 12.41
C ALA A 14 8.07 -23.28 12.22
N ALA A 15 7.94 -22.23 13.03
CA ALA A 15 6.78 -21.35 13.02
C ALA A 15 6.50 -20.88 11.58
N ALA A 16 5.30 -21.19 11.08
CA ALA A 16 4.89 -20.79 9.74
C ALA A 16 5.03 -19.27 9.59
N PRO A 17 5.57 -18.78 8.45
CA PRO A 17 5.75 -17.34 8.25
C PRO A 17 4.39 -16.64 8.38
N PRO A 18 4.35 -15.43 8.97
CA PRO A 18 3.11 -14.70 9.17
C PRO A 18 2.40 -14.51 7.82
N SER A 19 1.26 -15.16 7.65
CA SER A 19 0.52 -15.22 6.38
C SER A 19 -0.45 -14.05 6.18
N ARG A 20 -0.35 -13.00 7.01
CA ARG A 20 -1.32 -11.91 7.03
C ARG A 20 -0.60 -10.58 6.92
N PHE A 21 -1.05 -9.75 5.97
CA PHE A 21 -0.70 -8.34 5.91
C PHE A 21 -1.10 -7.68 7.23
N ASP A 22 -0.24 -6.78 7.72
CA ASP A 22 -0.52 -6.01 8.92
C ASP A 22 -1.75 -5.12 8.70
N GLY A 23 -2.58 -4.97 9.74
CA GLY A 23 -3.83 -4.22 9.65
C GLY A 23 -3.64 -2.75 9.25
N VAL A 24 -2.46 -2.18 9.54
CA VAL A 24 -2.11 -0.81 9.15
C VAL A 24 -1.89 -0.72 7.63
N SER A 25 -1.17 -1.66 7.02
CA SER A 25 -1.05 -1.74 5.56
C SER A 25 -2.40 -1.86 4.87
N LEU A 26 -3.32 -2.66 5.43
CA LEU A 26 -4.67 -2.82 4.89
C LEU A 26 -5.47 -1.51 5.01
N GLY A 27 -5.42 -0.85 6.16
CA GLY A 27 -6.08 0.44 6.38
C GLY A 27 -5.56 1.55 5.46
N LEU A 28 -4.25 1.71 5.35
CA LEU A 28 -3.62 2.70 4.45
C LEU A 28 -3.96 2.43 2.99
N HIS A 29 -4.07 1.17 2.59
CA HIS A 29 -4.47 0.79 1.25
C HIS A 29 -5.92 1.20 0.96
N TRP A 30 -6.88 0.80 1.80
CA TRP A 30 -8.29 1.13 1.59
C TRP A 30 -8.56 2.63 1.68
N ALA A 31 -7.89 3.35 2.58
CA ALA A 31 -7.95 4.81 2.63
C ALA A 31 -7.48 5.44 1.30
N SER A 32 -6.44 4.88 0.68
CA SER A 32 -5.96 5.33 -0.63
C SER A 32 -7.02 5.09 -1.72
N VAL A 33 -7.67 3.92 -1.72
CA VAL A 33 -8.74 3.58 -2.67
C VAL A 33 -9.89 4.57 -2.56
N VAL A 34 -10.35 4.87 -1.33
CA VAL A 34 -11.45 5.84 -1.10
C VAL A 34 -11.09 7.23 -1.61
N LEU A 35 -9.88 7.71 -1.34
CA LEU A 35 -9.42 9.03 -1.80
C LEU A 35 -9.29 9.11 -3.32
N ILE A 36 -8.80 8.05 -3.98
CA ILE A 36 -8.74 7.98 -5.44
C ILE A 36 -10.15 8.04 -6.04
N VAL A 37 -11.10 7.28 -5.49
CA VAL A 37 -12.50 7.32 -5.95
C VAL A 37 -13.09 8.73 -5.78
N ALA A 38 -12.83 9.40 -4.66
CA ALA A 38 -13.28 10.77 -4.43
C ALA A 38 -12.65 11.80 -5.39
N LEU A 39 -11.37 11.63 -5.74
CA LEU A 39 -10.69 12.43 -6.76
C LEU A 39 -11.34 12.26 -8.14
N PHE A 40 -11.59 11.01 -8.55
CA PHE A 40 -12.30 10.75 -9.81
C PHE A 40 -13.71 11.33 -9.81
N ALA A 41 -14.46 11.13 -8.73
CA ALA A 41 -15.82 11.65 -8.61
C ALA A 41 -15.85 13.19 -8.68
N SER A 42 -14.89 13.88 -8.03
CA SER A 42 -14.80 15.34 -8.08
C SER A 42 -14.38 15.87 -9.46
N ALA A 43 -13.42 15.23 -10.13
CA ALA A 43 -13.04 15.59 -11.50
C ALA A 43 -14.20 15.38 -12.49
N TRP A 44 -14.90 14.25 -12.36
CA TRP A 44 -16.09 13.96 -13.15
C TRP A 44 -17.20 14.99 -12.89
N SER A 45 -17.45 15.32 -11.63
CA SER A 45 -18.45 16.34 -11.26
C SER A 45 -18.09 17.72 -11.81
N LEU A 46 -16.81 18.08 -11.87
CA LEU A 46 -16.34 19.32 -12.48
C LEU A 46 -16.67 19.37 -13.97
N ALA A 47 -16.52 18.24 -14.69
CA ALA A 47 -16.86 18.15 -16.11
C ALA A 47 -18.38 18.34 -16.35
N LEU A 48 -19.23 17.89 -15.43
CA LEU A 48 -20.69 18.09 -15.51
C LEU A 48 -21.15 19.48 -15.07
N ALA A 49 -20.40 20.16 -14.20
CA ALA A 49 -20.81 21.42 -13.59
C ALA A 49 -20.83 22.65 -14.53
N GLN A 50 -20.54 22.47 -15.83
CA GLN A 50 -20.71 23.44 -16.94
C GLN A 50 -20.77 24.91 -16.47
N VAL A 51 -19.60 25.50 -16.17
CA VAL A 51 -19.39 26.94 -15.90
C VAL A 51 -20.44 27.56 -14.94
N GLY A 52 -20.59 26.99 -13.75
CA GLY A 52 -21.40 27.56 -12.65
C GLY A 52 -20.61 27.75 -11.36
N GLY A 53 -21.16 28.50 -10.39
CA GLY A 53 -20.48 28.85 -9.11
C GLY A 53 -19.98 27.67 -8.27
N ALA A 54 -20.49 26.45 -8.50
CA ALA A 54 -20.04 25.23 -7.83
C ALA A 54 -18.68 24.71 -8.34
N ALA A 55 -18.25 25.06 -9.55
CA ALA A 55 -16.99 24.58 -10.14
C ALA A 55 -15.77 24.96 -9.30
N GLY A 56 -15.77 26.18 -8.73
CA GLY A 56 -14.70 26.63 -7.84
C GLY A 56 -14.59 25.79 -6.57
N ALA A 57 -15.73 25.47 -5.95
CA ALA A 57 -15.77 24.62 -4.75
C ALA A 57 -15.34 23.18 -5.05
N ILE A 58 -15.78 22.60 -6.17
CA ILE A 58 -15.37 21.26 -6.61
C ILE A 58 -13.87 21.21 -6.90
N LEU A 59 -13.31 22.25 -7.52
CA LEU A 59 -11.87 22.32 -7.80
C LEU A 59 -11.04 22.42 -6.51
N THR A 60 -11.48 23.24 -5.54
CA THR A 60 -10.84 23.30 -4.22
C THR A 60 -10.91 21.96 -3.49
N LEU A 61 -12.07 21.28 -3.55
CA LEU A 61 -12.23 19.94 -2.99
C LEU A 61 -11.27 18.96 -3.67
N HIS A 62 -11.21 18.92 -4.99
CA HIS A 62 -10.32 18.04 -5.75
C HIS A 62 -8.85 18.23 -5.35
N ARG A 63 -8.37 19.48 -5.28
CA ARG A 63 -7.00 19.80 -4.83
C ARG A 63 -6.75 19.33 -3.40
N SER A 64 -7.68 19.55 -2.48
CA SER A 64 -7.54 19.11 -1.08
C SER A 64 -7.50 17.58 -0.94
N LEU A 65 -8.30 16.87 -1.75
CA LEU A 65 -8.27 15.41 -1.83
C LEU A 65 -6.95 14.92 -2.45
N GLY A 66 -6.42 15.65 -3.43
CA GLY A 66 -5.12 15.41 -4.05
C GLY A 66 -4.01 15.46 -3.01
N VAL A 67 -3.92 16.56 -2.26
CA VAL A 67 -2.95 16.74 -1.16
C VAL A 67 -3.13 15.68 -0.06
N SER A 68 -4.37 15.32 0.28
CA SER A 68 -4.63 14.29 1.29
C SER A 68 -4.14 12.91 0.84
N LEU A 69 -4.41 12.54 -0.41
CA LEU A 69 -3.90 11.31 -1.02
C LEU A 69 -2.37 11.35 -1.05
N TRP A 70 -1.81 12.52 -1.35
CA TRP A 70 -0.39 12.82 -1.33
C TRP A 70 0.29 12.42 -0.03
N ILE A 71 -0.20 12.99 1.07
CA ILE A 71 0.30 12.73 2.42
C ILE A 71 0.10 11.25 2.78
N LEU A 72 -1.05 10.67 2.45
CA LEU A 72 -1.36 9.27 2.75
C LEU A 72 -0.39 8.32 2.04
N ALA A 73 0.00 8.61 0.80
CA ALA A 73 0.96 7.78 0.09
C ALA A 73 2.38 7.89 0.68
N LEU A 74 2.79 9.06 1.16
CA LEU A 74 4.04 9.20 1.90
C LEU A 74 4.00 8.41 3.21
N LEU A 75 2.90 8.47 3.96
CA LEU A 75 2.69 7.63 5.14
C LEU A 75 2.78 6.14 4.79
N ARG A 76 2.13 5.74 3.70
CA ARG A 76 2.19 4.36 3.19
C ARG A 76 3.62 3.96 2.80
N LEU A 77 4.44 4.88 2.27
CA LEU A 77 5.84 4.62 1.98
C LEU A 77 6.64 4.42 3.26
N GLY A 78 6.53 5.38 4.18
CA GLY A 78 7.25 5.36 5.44
C GLY A 78 6.89 4.12 6.24
N TRP A 79 5.61 3.74 6.24
CA TRP A 79 5.14 2.50 6.85
C TRP A 79 5.75 1.27 6.18
N ARG A 80 5.74 1.23 4.84
CA ARG A 80 6.36 0.14 4.07
C ARG A 80 7.86 0.00 4.34
N LEU A 81 8.59 1.11 4.46
CA LEU A 81 10.04 1.11 4.62
C LEU A 81 10.47 0.87 6.07
N GLY A 82 9.67 1.31 7.06
CA GLY A 82 10.04 1.25 8.47
C GLY A 82 9.44 0.09 9.26
N PHE A 83 8.20 -0.33 8.93
CA PHE A 83 7.40 -1.14 9.86
C PHE A 83 6.62 -2.29 9.20
N ALA A 84 6.45 -2.27 7.88
CA ALA A 84 5.68 -3.31 7.21
C ALA A 84 6.36 -4.67 7.27
N VAL A 85 5.69 -5.62 7.93
CA VAL A 85 6.06 -7.03 7.91
C VAL A 85 5.71 -7.58 6.53
N ARG A 86 6.72 -7.68 5.67
CA ARG A 86 6.59 -8.37 4.39
C ARG A 86 6.84 -9.86 4.60
N PRO A 87 5.89 -10.73 4.23
CA PRO A 87 6.21 -12.14 4.01
C PRO A 87 7.41 -12.20 3.06
N ALA A 88 8.42 -12.98 3.40
CA ALA A 88 9.60 -13.15 2.55
C ALA A 88 9.13 -13.48 1.13
N LEU A 89 9.64 -12.74 0.13
CA LEU A 89 9.36 -13.04 -1.27
C LEU A 89 9.74 -14.51 -1.53
N PRO A 90 8.91 -15.29 -2.25
CA PRO A 90 9.28 -16.64 -2.65
C PRO A 90 10.67 -16.62 -3.31
N ALA A 91 11.57 -17.51 -2.90
CA ALA A 91 12.95 -17.57 -3.39
C ALA A 91 13.02 -17.81 -4.91
N ASP A 92 11.93 -18.31 -5.46
CA ASP A 92 11.61 -18.69 -6.82
C ASP A 92 11.09 -17.51 -7.69
N MET A 93 10.99 -16.30 -7.13
CA MET A 93 10.52 -15.13 -7.87
C MET A 93 11.60 -14.54 -8.81
N PRO A 94 11.31 -14.36 -10.12
CA PRO A 94 12.25 -13.82 -11.09
C PRO A 94 12.73 -12.41 -10.73
N GLU A 95 14.04 -12.15 -10.86
CA GLU A 95 14.65 -10.84 -10.57
C GLU A 95 13.99 -9.67 -11.32
N LEU A 96 13.51 -9.91 -12.54
CA LEU A 96 12.75 -8.94 -13.33
C LEU A 96 11.46 -8.47 -12.63
N GLN A 97 10.77 -9.33 -11.89
CA GLN A 97 9.55 -8.97 -11.16
C GLN A 97 9.87 -8.13 -9.92
N LYS A 98 11.02 -8.37 -9.26
CA LYS A 98 11.49 -7.58 -8.12
C LYS A 98 11.83 -6.15 -8.55
N VAL A 99 12.54 -6.02 -9.68
CA VAL A 99 12.90 -4.73 -10.28
C VAL A 99 11.66 -3.98 -10.76
N ALA A 100 10.73 -4.67 -11.44
CA ALA A 100 9.48 -4.05 -11.87
C ALA A 100 8.68 -3.48 -10.69
N ALA A 101 8.55 -4.24 -9.59
CA ALA A 101 7.86 -3.77 -8.39
C ALA A 101 8.51 -2.52 -7.76
N ALA A 102 9.85 -2.43 -7.76
CA ALA A 102 10.58 -1.26 -7.27
C ALA A 102 10.41 -0.04 -8.19
N ILE A 103 10.46 -0.26 -9.52
CA ILE A 103 10.28 0.79 -10.51
C ILE A 103 8.86 1.33 -10.48
N THR A 104 7.83 0.47 -10.44
CA THR A 104 6.43 0.92 -10.40
C THR A 104 6.15 1.70 -9.12
N GLU A 105 6.73 1.30 -8.00
CA GLU A 105 6.63 2.06 -6.76
C GLU A 105 7.30 3.43 -6.89
N GLY A 106 8.56 3.48 -7.34
CA GLY A 106 9.27 4.74 -7.54
C GLY A 106 8.53 5.67 -8.50
N ALA A 107 8.01 5.13 -9.60
CA ALA A 107 7.22 5.87 -10.57
C ALA A 107 5.91 6.41 -9.98
N LEU A 108 5.22 5.64 -9.13
CA LEU A 108 4.01 6.10 -8.44
C LEU A 108 4.31 7.22 -7.43
N TYR A 109 5.42 7.14 -6.68
CA TYR A 109 5.84 8.24 -5.81
C TYR A 109 6.19 9.50 -6.59
N LEU A 110 6.87 9.34 -7.72
CA LEU A 110 7.30 10.44 -8.56
C LEU A 110 6.11 11.10 -9.27
N LEU A 111 5.15 10.30 -9.75
CA LEU A 111 3.89 10.78 -10.33
C LEU A 111 3.02 11.49 -9.29
N MET A 112 3.01 11.00 -8.06
CA MET A 112 2.41 11.75 -6.97
C MET A 112 3.16 13.07 -6.82
N LEU A 113 4.47 13.09 -6.56
CA LEU A 113 5.30 14.32 -6.37
C LEU A 113 5.12 15.36 -7.46
N ALA A 114 4.87 14.92 -8.69
CA ALA A 114 4.71 15.79 -9.83
C ALA A 114 3.37 16.56 -9.87
N GLN A 115 2.34 16.14 -9.13
CA GLN A 115 0.99 16.68 -9.30
C GLN A 115 0.40 17.24 -7.99
N PRO A 116 0.17 18.56 -7.89
CA PRO A 116 -0.86 19.12 -7.01
C PRO A 116 -2.25 19.14 -7.67
#